data_AF-A0AAV2D674-F1
#
_entry.id   AF-A0AAV2D674-F1
#
_cell.length_a   1.000
_cell.length_b   1.000
_cell.length_c   1.000
_cell.angle_alpha   90.00
_cell.angle_beta   90.00
_cell.angle_gamma   90.00
#
_symmetry.space_group_name_H-M   'P 1'
#
loop_
_entity.id
_entity.type
_entity.pdbx_description
1 polymer ?
#
loop_
_entity_poly.entity_id
_entity_poly.type
_entity_poly.pdbx_seq_one_letter_code
_entity_poly.pdbx_strand_id
1 'polypeptide(L)'
;MFLWRFLQNILPTGKNIEKRKKDAAVECPFCNLEETQEHIFVECAWARRVWDPTEFRLIFENRGNLSCTSWFCEVLEEIEEEHLAKFTMILWNLWNERNNHLFNKKKTKEWEIVGKALSYHEEFLSARQKEERRAVVPVH
;
A
#
# COMPACT_ATOMS: atom_id res chain seq x y z
N MET A 1 -7.46 9.85 3.58
CA MET A 1 -6.22 10.13 4.33
C MET A 1 -5.54 8.83 4.79
N PHE A 2 -4.95 8.06 3.88
CA PHE A 2 -4.19 6.85 4.20
C PHE A 2 -2.74 7.19 4.56
N LEU A 3 -2.02 7.88 3.65
CA LEU A 3 -0.59 8.11 3.78
C LEU A 3 -0.21 8.86 5.07
N TRP A 4 -0.99 9.88 5.45
CA TRP A 4 -0.79 10.56 6.73
C TRP A 4 -0.87 9.60 7.93
N ARG A 5 -1.82 8.65 7.94
CA ARG A 5 -1.94 7.66 9.03
C ARG A 5 -0.82 6.64 9.02
N PHE A 6 -0.34 6.27 7.83
CA PHE A 6 0.82 5.41 7.63
C PHE A 6 2.09 6.08 8.19
N LEU A 7 2.35 7.33 7.82
CA LEU A 7 3.51 8.09 8.27
C LEU A 7 3.54 8.26 9.79
N GLN A 8 2.36 8.41 10.41
CA GLN A 8 2.22 8.51 11.87
C GLN A 8 2.20 7.15 12.59
N ASN A 9 2.25 6.03 11.86
CA ASN A 9 2.08 4.67 12.41
C ASN A 9 0.82 4.52 13.29
N ILE A 10 -0.30 5.08 12.83
CA ILE A 10 -1.61 5.04 13.53
C ILE A 10 -2.67 4.26 12.74
N LEU A 11 -2.26 3.51 11.72
CA LEU A 11 -3.17 2.57 11.06
C LEU A 11 -3.65 1.52 12.08
N PRO A 12 -4.92 1.08 12.01
CA PRO A 12 -5.50 0.11 12.93
C PRO A 12 -5.00 -1.32 12.64
N THR A 13 -3.70 -1.52 12.79
CA THR A 13 -3.06 -2.84 12.87
C THR A 13 -3.43 -3.52 14.18
N GLY A 14 -3.34 -4.84 14.26
CA GLY A 14 -3.58 -5.62 15.47
C GLY A 14 -2.81 -5.04 16.65
N LYS A 15 -1.51 -4.74 16.46
CA LYS A 15 -0.68 -4.15 17.51
C LYS A 15 -1.13 -2.75 17.94
N ASN A 16 -1.60 -1.92 17.01
CA ASN A 16 -2.11 -0.58 17.34
C ASN A 16 -3.50 -0.61 17.99
N ILE A 17 -4.33 -1.60 17.67
CA ILE A 17 -5.62 -1.81 18.31
C ILE A 17 -5.43 -2.33 19.74
N GLU A 18 -4.50 -3.27 19.96
CA GLU A 18 -4.17 -3.83 21.28
C GLU A 18 -3.87 -2.75 22.32
N LYS A 19 -3.13 -1.70 21.92
CA LYS A 19 -2.82 -0.53 22.77
C LYS A 19 -4.07 0.14 23.35
N ARG A 20 -5.23 0.01 22.71
CA ARG A 20 -6.52 0.60 23.12
C ARG A 20 -7.51 -0.44 23.63
N LYS A 21 -7.40 -1.69 23.19
CA LYS A 21 -8.26 -2.81 23.55
C LYS A 21 -7.41 -4.06 23.78
N LYS A 22 -7.13 -4.38 25.05
CA LYS A 22 -6.19 -5.43 25.46
C LYS A 22 -6.52 -6.83 24.91
N ASP A 23 -7.78 -7.13 24.62
CA ASP A 23 -8.22 -8.44 24.09
C ASP A 23 -8.50 -8.40 22.57
N ALA A 24 -7.87 -7.49 21.84
CA ALA A 24 -7.99 -7.44 20.39
C ALA A 24 -7.14 -8.53 19.73
N ALA A 25 -7.62 -9.05 18.60
CA ALA A 25 -6.81 -9.91 17.75
C ALA A 25 -5.58 -9.13 17.26
N VAL A 26 -4.41 -9.74 17.42
CA VAL A 26 -3.12 -9.14 17.04
C VAL A 26 -2.54 -9.79 15.81
N GLU A 27 -3.15 -10.85 15.30
CA GLU A 27 -2.62 -11.65 14.21
C GLU A 27 -2.99 -11.10 12.84
N CYS A 28 -2.04 -11.19 11.92
CA CYS A 28 -2.21 -10.84 10.52
C CYS A 28 -3.18 -11.82 9.85
N PRO A 29 -4.22 -11.33 9.15
CA PRO A 29 -5.22 -12.20 8.53
C PRO A 29 -4.66 -13.12 7.43
N PHE A 30 -3.47 -12.82 6.89
CA PHE A 30 -2.89 -13.57 5.78
C PHE A 30 -1.89 -14.64 6.21
N CYS A 31 -1.22 -14.48 7.35
CA CYS A 31 -0.16 -15.40 7.76
C CYS A 31 -0.18 -15.76 9.26
N ASN A 32 -1.10 -15.21 10.04
CA ASN A 32 -1.30 -15.47 11.47
C ASN A 32 -0.12 -15.10 12.38
N LEU A 33 0.84 -14.29 11.92
CA LEU A 33 1.89 -13.70 12.75
C LEU A 33 1.44 -12.35 13.33
N GLU A 34 2.17 -11.81 14.31
CA GLU A 34 1.85 -10.50 14.92
C GLU A 34 1.78 -9.39 13.84
N GLU A 35 0.68 -8.64 13.86
CA GLU A 35 0.36 -7.62 12.87
C GLU A 35 0.82 -6.24 13.33
N THR A 36 2.01 -5.87 12.87
CA THR A 36 2.59 -4.52 12.96
C THR A 36 2.49 -3.79 11.62
N GLN A 37 2.89 -2.51 11.58
CA GLN A 37 2.97 -1.77 10.32
C GLN A 37 4.04 -2.38 9.41
N GLU A 38 5.19 -2.70 9.99
CA GLU A 38 6.31 -3.39 9.34
C GLU A 38 5.87 -4.73 8.77
N HIS A 39 5.06 -5.47 9.52
CA HIS A 39 4.52 -6.72 9.07
C HIS A 39 3.63 -6.57 7.83
N ILE A 40 2.59 -5.72 7.89
CA ILE A 40 1.60 -5.59 6.80
C ILE A 40 2.25 -5.14 5.50
N PHE A 41 3.20 -4.22 5.56
CA PHE A 41 3.74 -3.59 4.35
C PHE A 41 5.03 -4.24 3.85
N VAL A 42 5.75 -4.97 4.69
CA VAL A 42 7.10 -5.44 4.34
C VAL A 42 7.33 -6.91 4.69
N GLU A 43 7.11 -7.31 5.95
CA GLU A 43 7.60 -8.61 6.43
C GLU A 43 6.64 -9.77 6.12
N CYS A 44 5.36 -9.48 5.95
CA CYS A 44 4.35 -10.49 5.66
C CYS A 44 4.67 -11.19 4.34
N ALA A 45 4.72 -12.53 4.35
CA ALA A 45 4.96 -13.33 3.14
C ALA A 45 3.97 -13.01 2.01
N TRP A 46 2.73 -12.66 2.36
CA TRP A 46 1.74 -12.22 1.39
C TRP A 46 2.08 -10.85 0.77
N ALA A 47 2.53 -9.89 1.59
CA ALA A 47 2.96 -8.58 1.10
C ALA A 47 4.19 -8.69 0.20
N ARG A 48 5.14 -9.57 0.53
CA ARG A 48 6.31 -9.86 -0.32
C ARG A 48 5.91 -10.32 -1.71
N ARG A 49 4.94 -11.24 -1.81
CA ARG A 49 4.40 -11.69 -3.10
C ARG A 49 3.77 -10.57 -3.94
N VAL A 50 3.32 -9.48 -3.31
CA VAL A 50 2.82 -8.30 -4.03
C VAL A 50 3.98 -7.42 -4.53
N TRP A 51 5.07 -7.30 -3.77
CA TRP A 51 6.26 -6.54 -4.17
C TRP A 51 7.12 -7.25 -5.21
N ASP A 52 7.25 -8.57 -5.13
CA ASP A 52 8.12 -9.40 -5.97
C ASP A 52 8.02 -9.15 -7.49
N PRO A 53 6.81 -9.02 -8.09
CA PRO A 53 6.69 -8.76 -9.53
C PRO A 53 6.80 -7.27 -9.91
N THR A 54 6.98 -6.37 -8.96
CA THR A 54 7.00 -4.92 -9.20
C THR A 54 8.42 -4.42 -9.48
N GLU A 55 8.53 -3.26 -10.13
CA GLU A 55 9.80 -2.55 -10.32
C GLU A 55 10.46 -2.10 -9.00
N PHE A 56 9.70 -2.12 -7.89
CA PHE A 56 10.16 -1.69 -6.57
C PHE A 56 10.73 -2.82 -5.71
N ARG A 57 10.85 -4.04 -6.25
CA ARG A 57 11.36 -5.19 -5.49
C ARG A 57 12.70 -4.91 -4.79
N LEU A 58 13.64 -4.28 -5.48
CA LEU A 58 14.96 -3.97 -4.90
C LEU A 58 14.87 -2.91 -3.79
N ILE A 59 14.00 -1.91 -3.95
CA ILE A 59 13.72 -0.89 -2.93
C ILE A 59 13.14 -1.53 -1.66
N PHE A 60 12.26 -2.51 -1.86
CA PHE A 60 11.68 -3.33 -0.80
C PHE A 60 12.74 -4.22 -0.11
N GLU A 61 13.56 -4.93 -0.87
CA GLU A 61 14.61 -5.82 -0.33
C GLU A 61 15.69 -5.04 0.43
N ASN A 62 16.00 -3.81 0.02
CA ASN A 62 17.05 -2.97 0.61
C ASN A 62 16.61 -2.15 1.83
N ARG A 63 15.36 -2.28 2.30
CA ARG A 63 14.87 -1.53 3.49
C ARG A 63 15.77 -1.67 4.73
N GLY A 64 16.41 -2.83 4.91
CA GLY A 64 17.16 -3.13 6.12
C GLY A 64 16.28 -3.03 7.38
N ASN A 65 16.77 -2.34 8.41
CA ASN A 65 16.13 -2.19 9.72
C ASN A 65 15.29 -0.91 9.89
N LEU A 66 15.07 -0.16 8.82
CA LEU A 66 14.33 1.10 8.87
C LEU A 66 12.87 0.86 9.27
N SER A 67 12.26 1.78 10.02
CA SER A 67 10.80 1.75 10.20
C SER A 67 10.09 1.93 8.84
N CYS A 68 8.84 1.47 8.70
CA CYS A 68 8.08 1.71 7.45
C CYS A 68 7.98 3.20 7.10
N THR A 69 7.90 4.08 8.12
CA THR A 69 7.87 5.53 7.91
C THR A 69 9.22 6.02 7.38
N SER A 70 10.32 5.64 8.03
CA SER A 70 11.68 6.04 7.60
C SER A 70 11.99 5.53 6.20
N TRP A 71 11.65 4.28 5.92
CA TRP A 71 11.80 3.68 4.59
C TRP A 71 11.02 4.46 3.53
N PHE A 72 9.77 4.82 3.80
CA PHE A 72 9.01 5.64 2.86
C PHE A 72 9.63 7.02 2.62
N CYS A 73 10.17 7.66 3.66
CA CYS A 73 10.86 8.94 3.51
C CYS A 73 12.12 8.84 2.66
N GLU A 74 12.92 7.78 2.78
CA GLU A 74 14.08 7.58 1.90
C GLU A 74 13.63 7.35 0.45
N VAL A 75 12.60 6.53 0.25
CA VAL A 75 12.02 6.31 -1.09
C VAL A 75 11.54 7.62 -1.71
N LEU A 76 10.90 8.50 -0.93
CA LEU A 76 10.46 9.82 -1.41
C LEU A 76 11.60 10.69 -1.94
N GLU A 77 12.81 10.54 -1.39
CA GLU A 77 13.97 11.34 -1.78
C GLU A 77 14.66 10.80 -3.03
N GLU A 78 14.49 9.52 -3.34
CA GLU A 78 15.25 8.82 -4.39
C GLU A 78 14.49 8.58 -5.69
N ILE A 79 13.15 8.48 -5.66
CA ILE A 79 12.38 8.07 -6.85
C ILE A 79 11.60 9.22 -7.50
N GLU A 80 11.41 9.10 -8.82
CA GLU A 80 10.62 10.05 -9.60
C GLU A 80 9.13 10.04 -9.19
N GLU A 81 8.44 11.16 -9.42
CA GLU A 81 7.04 11.37 -9.01
C GLU A 81 6.09 10.26 -9.52
N GLU A 82 6.26 9.80 -10.77
CA GLU A 82 5.44 8.74 -11.33
C GLU A 82 5.63 7.41 -10.60
N HIS A 83 6.89 7.06 -10.34
CA HIS A 83 7.26 5.87 -9.58
C HIS A 83 6.74 5.94 -8.14
N LEU A 84 6.80 7.14 -7.54
CA LEU A 84 6.26 7.38 -6.21
C LEU A 84 4.75 7.19 -6.12
N ALA A 85 4.00 7.61 -7.15
CA ALA A 85 2.57 7.40 -7.22
C ALA A 85 2.24 5.89 -7.22
N LYS A 86 2.90 5.11 -8.09
CA LYS A 86 2.75 3.65 -8.14
C LYS A 86 3.12 2.98 -6.82
N PHE A 87 4.25 3.35 -6.23
CA PHE A 87 4.72 2.83 -4.95
C PHE A 87 3.70 3.08 -3.83
N THR A 88 3.18 4.31 -3.76
CA THR A 88 2.14 4.69 -2.80
C THR A 88 0.85 3.92 -3.04
N MET A 89 0.49 3.64 -4.30
CA MET A 89 -0.69 2.83 -4.62
C MET A 89 -0.54 1.38 -4.20
N ILE A 90 0.66 0.79 -4.29
CA ILE A 90 0.90 -0.56 -3.78
C ILE A 90 0.67 -0.60 -2.27
N LEU A 91 1.24 0.36 -1.51
CA LEU A 91 1.00 0.47 -0.07
C LEU A 91 -0.49 0.61 0.27
N TRP A 92 -1.20 1.46 -0.46
CA TRP A 92 -2.63 1.65 -0.25
C TRP A 92 -3.45 0.38 -0.54
N ASN A 93 -3.10 -0.36 -1.60
CA ASN A 93 -3.75 -1.61 -1.96
C ASN A 93 -3.47 -2.72 -0.93
N LEU A 94 -2.23 -2.87 -0.46
CA LEU A 94 -1.89 -3.80 0.63
C LEU A 94 -2.78 -3.55 1.85
N TRP A 95 -2.93 -2.28 2.24
CA TRP A 95 -3.77 -1.90 3.37
C TRP A 95 -5.26 -2.19 3.14
N ASN A 96 -5.78 -1.87 1.96
CA ASN A 96 -7.20 -2.10 1.66
C ASN A 96 -7.55 -3.58 1.55
N GLU A 97 -6.69 -4.38 0.94
CA GLU A 97 -6.94 -5.82 0.79
C GLU A 97 -6.86 -6.52 2.14
N ARG A 98 -5.96 -6.10 3.04
CA ARG A 98 -6.00 -6.48 4.46
C ARG A 98 -7.36 -6.17 5.08
N ASN A 99 -7.87 -4.95 4.92
CA ASN A 99 -9.17 -4.56 5.49
C ASN A 99 -10.33 -5.36 4.86
N ASN A 100 -10.30 -5.59 3.55
CA ASN A 100 -11.29 -6.39 2.85
C ASN A 100 -11.31 -7.83 3.35
N HIS A 101 -10.14 -8.42 3.62
CA HIS A 101 -10.06 -9.74 4.18
C HIS A 101 -10.73 -9.82 5.56
N LEU A 102 -10.46 -8.85 6.43
CA LEU A 102 -11.02 -8.83 7.79
C LEU A 102 -12.52 -8.54 7.84
N PHE A 103 -12.99 -7.53 7.11
CA PHE A 103 -14.37 -7.06 7.23
C PHE A 103 -15.32 -7.74 6.23
N ASN A 104 -14.82 -8.10 5.04
CA ASN A 104 -15.64 -8.64 3.96
C ASN A 104 -15.39 -10.14 3.69
N LYS A 105 -14.46 -10.78 4.42
CA LYS A 105 -14.05 -12.19 4.23
C LYS A 105 -13.69 -12.55 2.78
N LYS A 106 -13.27 -11.54 1.99
CA LYS A 106 -12.87 -11.74 0.61
C LYS A 106 -11.49 -12.38 0.57
N LYS A 107 -11.36 -13.47 -0.18
CA LYS A 107 -10.08 -14.11 -0.49
C LYS A 107 -9.61 -13.61 -1.85
N THR A 108 -9.05 -12.41 -1.88
CA THR A 108 -8.42 -11.86 -3.09
C THR A 108 -7.07 -12.54 -3.29
N LYS A 109 -6.75 -12.95 -4.52
CA LYS A 109 -5.44 -13.54 -4.83
C LYS A 109 -4.40 -12.43 -5.02
N GLU A 110 -3.16 -12.69 -4.63
CA GLU A 110 -2.04 -11.73 -4.62
C GLU A 110 -1.84 -11.03 -5.97
N TRP A 111 -1.96 -11.77 -7.07
CA TRP A 111 -1.77 -11.25 -8.43
C TRP A 111 -2.89 -10.31 -8.89
N GLU A 112 -4.10 -10.45 -8.33
CA GLU A 112 -5.21 -9.51 -8.62
C GLU A 112 -4.92 -8.12 -8.02
N ILE A 113 -4.05 -8.04 -7.01
CA ILE A 113 -3.70 -6.81 -6.30
C ILE A 113 -2.67 -6.03 -7.08
N VAL A 114 -1.65 -6.73 -7.61
CA VAL A 114 -0.66 -6.15 -8.53
C VAL A 114 -1.35 -5.63 -9.78
N GLY A 115 -2.27 -6.43 -10.36
CA GLY A 115 -3.09 -6.02 -11.49
C GLY A 115 -3.92 -4.76 -11.21
N LYS A 116 -4.60 -4.68 -10.06
CA LYS A 116 -5.35 -3.48 -9.64
C LYS A 116 -4.44 -2.27 -9.40
N ALA A 117 -3.33 -2.44 -8.70
CA ALA A 117 -2.42 -1.36 -8.38
C ALA A 117 -1.82 -0.72 -9.66
N LEU A 118 -1.50 -1.56 -10.65
CA LEU A 118 -1.01 -1.11 -11.96
C LEU A 118 -2.13 -0.52 -12.83
N SER A 119 -3.33 -1.12 -12.84
CA SER A 119 -4.46 -0.61 -13.64
C SER A 119 -5.00 0.73 -13.12
N TYR A 120 -4.94 1.00 -11.82
CA TYR A 120 -5.33 2.30 -11.27
C TYR A 120 -4.43 3.44 -11.74
N HIS A 121 -3.15 3.19 -11.99
CA HIS A 121 -2.23 4.19 -12.57
C HIS A 121 -2.61 4.50 -14.02
N GLU A 122 -2.87 3.48 -14.82
CA GLU A 122 -3.33 3.65 -16.20
C GLU A 122 -4.69 4.37 -16.27
N GLU A 123 -5.63 4.00 -15.39
CA GLU A 123 -6.93 4.68 -15.29
C GLU A 123 -6.78 6.15 -14.89
N PHE A 124 -5.92 6.44 -13.90
CA PHE A 124 -5.65 7.81 -13.45
C PHE A 124 -5.00 8.67 -14.54
N LEU A 125 -4.01 8.14 -15.26
CA LEU A 125 -3.39 8.81 -16.41
C LEU A 125 -4.40 9.03 -17.53
N SER A 126 -5.26 8.04 -17.81
CA SER A 126 -6.32 8.15 -18.82
C SER A 126 -7.37 9.20 -18.45
N ALA A 127 -7.67 9.35 -17.15
CA ALA A 127 -8.60 10.36 -16.64
C ALA A 127 -7.98 11.77 -16.73
N ARG A 128 -6.71 11.95 -16.33
CA ARG A 128 -5.99 13.22 -16.49
C ARG A 128 -5.91 13.66 -17.95
N GLN A 129 -5.56 12.74 -18.86
CA GLN A 129 -5.55 13.06 -20.30
C GLN A 129 -6.94 13.42 -20.85
N LYS A 130 -8.02 12.84 -20.31
CA LYS A 130 -9.39 13.21 -20.69
C LYS A 130 -9.77 14.60 -20.15
N GLU A 131 -9.34 14.95 -18.95
CA GLU A 131 -9.56 16.27 -18.36
C GLU A 131 -8.79 17.37 -19.10
N GLU A 132 -7.51 17.13 -19.42
CA GLU A 132 -6.69 18.05 -20.23
C GLU A 132 -7.29 18.24 -21.63
N ARG A 133 -7.75 17.17 -22.30
CA ARG A 133 -8.45 17.29 -23.60
C ARG A 133 -9.75 18.09 -23.48
N ARG A 134 -10.51 17.93 -22.39
CA ARG A 134 -11.75 18.69 -22.16
C ARG A 134 -11.49 20.18 -21.89
N ALA A 135 -10.40 20.50 -21.18
CA ALA A 135 -10.00 21.87 -20.90
C ALA A 135 -9.50 22.63 -22.16
N VAL A 136 -9.05 21.90 -23.19
CA VAL A 136 -8.55 22.46 -24.45
C VAL A 136 -9.66 22.67 -25.50
N VAL A 137 -10.87 22.13 -25.31
CA VAL A 137 -12.00 22.40 -26.22
C VAL A 137 -12.48 23.84 -26.03
N PRO A 138 -12.38 24.73 -27.04
CA PRO A 138 -12.90 26.09 -26.92
C PRO A 138 -14.42 26.04 -26.83
N VAL A 139 -14.97 26.76 -25.85
CA VAL A 139 -16.41 27.05 -25.80
C VAL A 139 -16.71 27.99 -26.96
N HIS A 140 -17.37 27.47 -28.00
CA HIS A 140 -17.95 28.26 -29.08
C HIS A 140 -19.32 28.81 -28.68
#